data_AF-A0A5C8TZG2-F1
#
_entry.id   AF-A0A5C8TZG2-F1
#
_cell.length_a   1.000
_cell.length_b   1.000
_cell.length_c   1.000
_cell.angle_alpha   90.00
_cell.angle_beta   90.00
_cell.angle_gamma   90.00
#
_symmetry.space_group_name_H-M   'P 1'
#
loop_
_entity.id
_entity.type
_entity.pdbx_description
1 polymer ?
#
loop_
_entity_poly.entity_id
_entity_poly.type
_entity_poly.pdbx_seq_one_letter_code
_entity_poly.pdbx_strand_id
1 'polypeptide(L)' 'MTAAARSYLDHNATSPARPEVAAAVAHALALPGNPSSIHAEGRAARAVL' A
#
# COMPACT_ATOMS: atom_id res chain seq x y z
N MET A 1 -32.98 4.81 1.34
CA MET A 1 -32.65 3.74 0.38
C MET A 1 -31.22 3.27 0.66
N THR A 2 -31.06 2.14 1.35
CA THR A 2 -29.75 1.50 1.49
C THR A 2 -29.41 0.84 0.16
N ALA A 3 -28.37 1.30 -0.53
CA ALA A 3 -27.91 0.65 -1.75
C ALA A 3 -27.54 -0.80 -1.43
N ALA A 4 -28.06 -1.76 -2.21
CA ALA A 4 -27.72 -3.17 -2.05
C ALA A 4 -26.19 -3.33 -2.16
N ALA A 5 -25.61 -4.12 -1.25
CA ALA A 5 -24.18 -4.41 -1.27
C ALA A 5 -23.81 -5.05 -2.63
N ARG A 6 -22.90 -4.41 -3.37
CA ARG A 6 -22.43 -4.95 -4.66
C ARG A 6 -21.48 -6.11 -4.40
N SER A 7 -21.78 -7.27 -4.97
CA SER A 7 -20.84 -8.39 -5.04
C SER A 7 -19.83 -8.14 -6.15
N TYR A 8 -18.54 -8.18 -5.83
CA TYR A 8 -17.46 -8.10 -6.81
C TYR A 8 -17.05 -9.53 -7.21
N LEU A 9 -17.17 -9.88 -8.49
CA LEU A 9 -16.97 -11.25 -8.98
C LEU A 9 -15.81 -11.38 -9.99
N ASP A 10 -15.06 -10.30 -10.23
CA ASP A 10 -13.96 -10.28 -11.22
C ASP A 10 -12.58 -10.29 -10.57
N HIS A 11 -12.40 -11.21 -9.61
CA HIS A 11 -11.12 -11.37 -8.91
C HIS A 11 -9.96 -11.85 -9.80
N ASN A 12 -10.27 -12.35 -11.00
CA ASN A 12 -9.27 -12.76 -11.98
C ASN A 12 -8.63 -11.57 -12.70
N ALA A 13 -9.34 -10.44 -12.84
CA ALA A 13 -8.77 -9.21 -13.39
C ALA A 13 -7.93 -8.45 -12.34
N THR A 14 -8.50 -8.24 -11.15
CA THR A 14 -7.82 -7.60 -10.01
C THR A 14 -8.59 -7.85 -8.72
N SER A 15 -8.10 -7.37 -7.57
CA SER A 15 -8.84 -7.44 -6.30
C SER A 15 -8.74 -6.11 -5.56
N PRO A 16 -9.82 -5.67 -4.90
CA PRO A 16 -9.76 -4.48 -4.04
C PRO A 16 -8.66 -4.63 -2.99
N ALA A 17 -7.78 -3.63 -2.90
CA ALA A 17 -6.81 -3.59 -1.82
C ALA A 17 -7.54 -3.50 -0.48
N ARG A 18 -7.09 -4.30 0.49
CA ARG A 18 -7.59 -4.15 1.86
C ARG A 18 -7.15 -2.79 2.42
N PRO A 19 -7.92 -2.17 3.34
CA PRO A 19 -7.56 -0.88 3.93
C PRO A 19 -6.14 -0.85 4.53
N GLU A 20 -5.70 -1.95 5.11
CA GLU A 20 -4.37 -2.06 5.72
C GLU A 20 -3.25 -1.99 4.66
N VAL A 21 -3.49 -2.55 3.46
CA VAL A 21 -2.55 -2.45 2.33
C VAL A 21 -2.46 -1.01 1.84
N ALA A 22 -3.61 -0.34 1.68
CA ALA A 22 -3.63 1.06 1.26
C ALA A 22 -2.88 1.97 2.25
N ALA A 23 -3.07 1.75 3.55
CA ALA A 23 -2.38 2.50 4.60
C ALA A 23 -0.86 2.26 4.58
N ALA A 24 -0.42 1.00 4.45
CA ALA A 24 1.00 0.66 4.38
C ALA A 24 1.68 1.28 3.15
N VAL A 25 1.05 1.19 1.98
CA VAL A 25 1.59 1.80 0.75
C VAL A 25 1.62 3.32 0.83
N ALA A 26 0.57 3.96 1.36
CA ALA A 26 0.56 5.41 1.55
C ALA A 26 1.66 5.88 2.50
N HIS A 27 1.90 5.14 3.60
CA HIS A 27 3.00 5.42 4.51
C HIS A 27 4.36 5.29 3.81
N ALA A 28 4.58 4.21 3.06
CA ALA A 28 5.82 3.99 2.32
C ALA A 28 6.08 5.10 1.28
N LEU A 29 5.04 5.54 0.56
CA LEU A 29 5.14 6.62 -0.43
C LEU A 29 5.44 8.01 0.18
N ALA A 30 5.17 8.21 1.46
CA ALA A 30 5.48 9.45 2.15
C ALA A 30 6.94 9.53 2.64
N LEU A 31 7.69 8.43 2.63
CA LEU A 31 9.07 8.40 3.12
C LEU A 31 10.05 8.78 2.00
N PRO A 32 11.07 9.61 2.31
CA PRO A 32 12.15 9.89 1.38
C PRO A 32 13.17 8.74 1.32
N GLY A 33 13.95 8.71 0.24
CA GLY A 33 15.10 7.83 0.10
C GLY A 33 14.81 6.54 -0.66
N ASN A 34 15.87 5.99 -1.25
CA ASN A 34 15.84 4.68 -1.90
C ASN A 34 16.21 3.60 -0.86
N PRO A 35 15.34 2.60 -0.59
CA PRO A 35 15.64 1.51 0.38
C PRO A 35 16.92 0.71 0.08
N SER A 36 17.44 0.74 -1.14
CA SER A 36 18.72 0.11 -1.48
C SER A 36 19.95 0.97 -1.15
N SER A 37 19.77 2.25 -0.84
CA SER A 37 20.85 3.16 -0.47
C SER A 37 21.34 2.90 0.96
N ILE A 38 22.65 3.00 1.17
CA ILE A 38 23.29 2.83 2.48
C ILE A 38 23.20 4.08 3.36
N HIS A 39 22.78 5.22 2.81
CA HIS A 39 22.70 6.49 3.54
C HIS A 39 21.50 6.51 4.50
N ALA A 40 21.45 7.52 5.38
CA ALA A 40 20.50 7.55 6.50
C ALA A 40 19.04 7.41 6.06
N GLU A 41 18.60 8.19 5.07
CA GLU A 41 17.24 8.14 4.53
C GLU A 41 16.92 6.78 3.88
N GLY A 42 17.88 6.19 3.15
CA GLY A 42 17.73 4.87 2.55
C GLY A 42 17.56 3.76 3.59
N ARG A 43 18.35 3.80 4.67
CA ARG A 43 18.19 2.85 5.79
C ARG A 43 16.86 3.04 6.53
N ALA A 44 16.41 4.28 6.68
CA ALA A 44 15.10 4.57 7.27
C ALA A 44 13.95 4.06 6.39
N ALA A 45 14.01 4.27 5.08
CA ALA A 45 13.03 3.75 4.13
C ALA A 45 13.02 2.20 4.09
N ARG A 46 14.18 1.55 4.25
CA ARG A 46 14.25 0.08 4.33
C ARG A 46 13.66 -0.48 5.63
N ALA A 47 13.67 0.27 6.72
CA ALA A 47 13.17 -0.21 8.01
C ALA A 47 11.64 -0.39 8.05
N VAL A 48 10.92 0.15 7.06
CA VAL A 48 9.46 0.01 6.94
C VAL A 48 9.01 -1.01 5.89
N LEU A 49 9.95 -1.66 5.20
CA LEU A 49 9.71 -2.77 4.27
C LEU A 49 9.73 -4.11 5.01
#